data_AF-A0A0Q4XBK3-F1
#
_entry.id   AF-A0A0Q4XBK3-F1
#
_cell.length_a   1.000
_cell.length_b   1.000
_cell.length_c   1.000
_cell.angle_alpha   90.00
_cell.angle_beta   90.00
_cell.angle_gamma   90.00
#
_symmetry.space_group_name_H-M   'P 1'
#
loop_
_entity.id
_entity.type
_entity.pdbx_description
1 polymer ?
#
loop_
_entity_poly.entity_id
_entity_poly.type
_entity_poly.pdbx_seq_one_letter_code
_entity_poly.pdbx_strand_id
1 'polypeptide(L)'
;MGGSSADLEELLVDVIDPGNPTPSMLPAIFRNIVGRLDEAGLAYAIVDRIALTLHEQARFVGAIEIVADFGADEDERAAEIVRATQAAFASYMDPHLSRLAISITLRSCSCATETQLLGEGLTLPWFGVPARLASAEHLLWLWCHTEGPDHAMNAAALIAGGTVDLHRVQRLLRETDDIEESSQRRLRLAIGNAVLSTVSSFSQFMDERRARLDPNCVPV
;
A
#
# COMPACT_ATOMS: atom_id res chain seq x y z
N MET A 1 -11.82 4.81 10.04
CA MET A 1 -11.20 6.15 10.12
C MET A 1 -10.78 6.52 8.71
N GLY A 2 -11.25 7.64 8.16
CA GLY A 2 -10.77 8.14 6.88
C GLY A 2 -9.52 8.98 7.12
N GLY A 3 -8.47 8.78 6.31
CA GLY A 3 -7.21 9.51 6.43
C GLY A 3 -7.44 11.02 6.48
N SER A 4 -6.84 11.68 7.45
CA SER A 4 -6.89 13.13 7.61
C SER A 4 -6.11 13.80 6.47
N SER A 5 -6.38 15.08 6.21
CA SER A 5 -5.57 15.91 5.30
C SER A 5 -4.08 15.91 5.66
N ALA A 6 -3.74 15.69 6.93
CA ALA A 6 -2.35 15.57 7.39
C ALA A 6 -1.67 14.27 6.94
N ASP A 7 -2.40 13.15 6.91
CA ASP A 7 -1.89 11.86 6.42
C ASP A 7 -1.61 11.93 4.91
N LEU A 8 -2.39 12.72 4.18
CA LEU A 8 -2.18 13.02 2.77
C LEU A 8 -0.96 13.92 2.50
N GLU A 9 -0.55 14.76 3.45
CA GLU A 9 0.68 15.57 3.33
C GLU A 9 1.93 14.71 3.62
N GLU A 10 1.88 13.80 4.59
CA GLU A 10 2.97 12.85 4.88
C GLU A 10 3.26 11.89 3.71
N LEU A 11 2.26 11.58 2.88
CA LEU A 11 2.44 10.85 1.62
C LEU A 11 3.31 11.58 0.59
N LEU A 12 3.37 12.91 0.69
CA LEU A 12 3.93 13.82 -0.32
C LEU A 12 5.26 14.44 0.14
N VAL A 13 5.74 14.13 1.33
CA VAL A 13 7.01 14.66 1.85
C VAL A 13 8.04 13.56 1.82
N ASP A 14 9.03 13.70 0.93
CA ASP A 14 10.27 12.95 1.09
C ASP A 14 11.15 13.67 2.13
N VAL A 15 11.37 13.00 3.26
CA VAL A 15 12.23 13.49 4.35
C VAL A 15 13.70 13.54 3.91
N ILE A 16 14.07 12.78 2.87
CA ILE A 16 15.45 12.67 2.37
C ILE A 16 15.78 13.82 1.41
N ASP A 17 14.83 14.27 0.58
CA ASP A 17 15.01 15.40 -0.35
C ASP A 17 13.74 16.30 -0.42
N PRO A 18 13.59 17.24 0.53
CA PRO A 18 12.42 18.13 0.59
C PRO A 18 12.28 19.07 -0.61
N GLY A 19 13.33 19.23 -1.42
CA GLY A 19 13.35 20.11 -2.58
C GLY A 19 12.86 19.45 -3.88
N ASN A 20 12.61 18.14 -3.87
CA ASN A 20 12.15 17.42 -5.04
C ASN A 20 10.64 17.69 -5.27
N PRO A 21 10.22 18.19 -6.45
CA PRO A 21 8.81 18.44 -6.74
C PRO A 21 8.02 17.16 -7.06
N THR A 22 8.68 16.04 -7.37
CA THR A 22 8.02 14.81 -7.81
C THR A 22 6.97 14.28 -6.81
N PRO A 23 7.23 14.20 -5.50
CA PRO A 23 6.22 13.81 -4.51
C PRO A 23 4.93 14.64 -4.60
N SER A 24 5.02 15.95 -4.81
CA SER A 24 3.86 16.85 -4.90
C SER A 24 2.95 16.58 -6.11
N MET A 25 3.45 15.82 -7.11
CA MET A 25 2.70 15.44 -8.31
C MET A 25 1.91 14.14 -8.15
N LEU A 26 2.15 13.36 -7.09
CA LEU A 26 1.40 12.12 -6.82
C LEU A 26 -0.13 12.30 -6.89
N PRO A 27 -0.75 13.37 -6.33
CA PRO A 27 -2.18 13.57 -6.42
C PRO A 27 -2.66 13.75 -7.87
N ALA A 28 -1.88 14.43 -8.71
CA ALA A 28 -2.24 14.67 -10.10
C ALA A 28 -2.12 13.39 -10.94
N ILE A 29 -1.04 12.63 -10.72
CA ILE A 29 -0.81 11.32 -11.37
C ILE A 29 -1.92 10.34 -10.97
N PHE A 30 -2.23 10.25 -9.67
CA PHE A 30 -3.28 9.40 -9.14
C PHE A 30 -4.65 9.72 -9.75
N ARG A 31 -5.03 11.00 -9.80
CA ARG A 31 -6.28 11.42 -10.44
C ARG A 31 -6.32 11.07 -11.92
N ASN A 32 -5.19 11.16 -12.63
CA ASN A 32 -5.14 10.82 -14.05
C ASN A 32 -5.35 9.32 -14.29
N ILE A 33 -4.62 8.46 -13.57
CA ILE A 33 -4.74 7.02 -13.76
C ILE A 33 -6.13 6.50 -13.34
N VAL A 34 -6.65 6.98 -12.20
CA VAL A 34 -8.01 6.65 -11.73
C VAL A 34 -9.07 7.14 -12.72
N GLY A 35 -8.97 8.39 -13.19
CA GLY A 35 -9.90 8.93 -14.18
C GLY A 35 -9.95 8.10 -15.47
N ARG A 36 -8.79 7.62 -15.96
CA ARG A 36 -8.73 6.75 -17.15
C ARG A 36 -9.39 5.39 -16.91
N LEU A 37 -9.21 4.81 -15.72
CA LEU A 37 -9.85 3.53 -15.35
C LEU A 37 -11.37 3.69 -15.27
N ASP A 38 -11.85 4.78 -14.67
CA ASP A 38 -13.27 5.11 -14.56
C ASP A 38 -13.90 5.39 -15.94
N GLU A 39 -13.24 6.18 -16.79
CA GLU A 39 -13.68 6.46 -18.17
C GLU A 39 -13.76 5.18 -19.02
N ALA A 40 -12.85 4.24 -18.77
CA ALA A 40 -12.82 2.94 -19.42
C ALA A 40 -13.86 1.95 -18.86
N GLY A 41 -14.56 2.31 -17.78
CA GLY A 41 -15.56 1.47 -17.11
C GLY A 41 -14.96 0.24 -16.43
N LEU A 42 -13.67 0.27 -16.07
CA LEU A 42 -12.96 -0.88 -15.54
C LEU A 42 -13.22 -1.04 -14.04
N ALA A 43 -13.40 -2.29 -13.59
CA ALA A 43 -13.34 -2.59 -12.17
C ALA A 43 -11.88 -2.61 -11.73
N TYR A 44 -11.52 -1.82 -10.71
CA TYR A 44 -10.15 -1.75 -10.21
C TYR A 44 -10.10 -1.58 -8.68
N ALA A 45 -8.94 -1.87 -8.10
CA ALA A 45 -8.60 -1.58 -6.71
C ALA A 45 -7.13 -1.15 -6.59
N ILE A 46 -6.87 -0.14 -5.77
CA ILE A 46 -5.52 0.26 -5.36
C ILE A 46 -5.02 -0.70 -4.28
N VAL A 47 -3.85 -1.31 -4.47
CA VAL A 47 -3.36 -2.44 -3.63
C VAL A 47 -1.99 -2.22 -2.96
N ASP A 48 -1.48 -0.99 -3.01
CA ASP A 48 -0.15 -0.62 -2.51
C ASP A 48 -0.22 0.15 -1.17
N ARG A 49 0.93 0.66 -0.70
CA ARG A 49 1.10 1.67 0.34
C ARG A 49 0.02 2.77 0.40
N ILE A 50 -0.54 3.23 -0.72
CA ILE A 50 -1.68 4.16 -0.71
C ILE A 50 -2.87 3.55 0.04
N ALA A 51 -3.23 2.30 -0.24
CA ALA A 51 -4.30 1.61 0.50
C ALA A 51 -3.87 1.29 1.95
N LEU A 52 -2.59 1.01 2.19
CA LEU A 52 -2.05 0.82 3.54
C LEU A 52 -2.25 2.04 4.45
N THR A 53 -2.23 3.27 3.90
CA THR A 53 -2.45 4.49 4.71
C THR A 53 -3.83 4.59 5.35
N LEU A 54 -4.79 3.74 4.94
CA LEU A 54 -6.06 3.60 5.67
C LEU A 54 -5.90 2.92 7.05
N HIS A 55 -4.79 2.23 7.25
CA HIS A 55 -4.60 1.28 8.34
C HIS A 55 -3.31 1.48 9.13
N GLU A 56 -2.33 2.18 8.55
CA GLU A 56 -1.05 2.54 9.17
C GLU A 56 -0.77 4.04 8.97
N GLN A 57 0.17 4.58 9.75
CA GLN A 57 0.65 5.94 9.52
C GLN A 57 1.20 6.08 8.09
N ALA A 58 0.86 7.20 7.45
CA ALA A 58 1.30 7.50 6.10
C ALA A 58 2.83 7.56 6.02
N ARG A 59 3.37 7.02 4.91
CA ARG A 59 4.79 7.09 4.56
C ARG A 59 4.92 7.51 3.11
N PHE A 60 6.07 8.03 2.72
CA PHE A 60 6.33 8.39 1.33
C PHE A 60 5.95 7.27 0.34
N VAL A 61 5.19 7.65 -0.69
CA VAL A 61 4.71 6.77 -1.76
C VAL A 61 5.42 7.11 -3.06
N GLY A 62 6.31 6.21 -3.50
CA GLY A 62 6.99 6.29 -4.79
C GLY A 62 6.37 5.43 -5.88
N ALA A 63 5.27 4.71 -5.59
CA ALA A 63 4.64 3.77 -6.50
C ALA A 63 3.12 3.81 -6.35
N ILE A 64 2.40 3.57 -7.43
CA ILE A 64 0.96 3.30 -7.41
C ILE A 64 0.76 1.91 -7.99
N GLU A 65 0.27 0.97 -7.19
CA GLU A 65 -0.10 -0.37 -7.65
C GLU A 65 -1.62 -0.52 -7.73
N ILE A 66 -2.08 -1.02 -8.87
CA ILE A 66 -3.49 -1.16 -9.21
C ILE A 66 -3.74 -2.54 -9.80
N VAL A 67 -4.74 -3.23 -9.27
CA VAL A 67 -5.34 -4.42 -9.89
C VAL A 67 -6.61 -4.00 -10.59
N ALA A 68 -6.81 -4.45 -11.82
CA ALA A 68 -8.05 -4.20 -12.55
C ALA A 68 -8.51 -5.43 -13.35
N ASP A 69 -9.81 -5.47 -13.64
CA ASP A 69 -10.42 -6.47 -14.53
C ASP A 69 -10.40 -5.94 -15.97
N PHE A 70 -9.53 -6.52 -16.80
CA PHE A 70 -9.38 -6.17 -18.21
C PHE A 70 -10.10 -7.13 -19.17
N GLY A 71 -10.78 -8.16 -18.66
CA GLY A 71 -11.40 -9.19 -19.51
C GLY A 71 -10.37 -9.92 -20.37
N ALA A 72 -10.64 -10.13 -21.67
CA ALA A 72 -9.79 -10.94 -22.54
C ALA A 72 -8.56 -10.19 -23.13
N ASP A 73 -8.55 -8.85 -23.10
CA ASP A 73 -7.52 -8.00 -23.71
C ASP A 73 -6.64 -7.35 -22.62
N GLU A 74 -6.05 -8.22 -21.80
CA GLU A 74 -5.43 -7.87 -20.52
C GLU A 74 -4.21 -6.96 -20.62
N ASP A 75 -3.17 -7.40 -21.33
CA ASP A 75 -1.86 -6.76 -21.28
C ASP A 75 -1.78 -5.48 -22.12
N GLU A 76 -2.42 -5.45 -23.28
CA GLU A 76 -2.34 -4.30 -24.20
C GLU A 76 -3.07 -3.07 -23.62
N ARG A 77 -4.27 -3.28 -23.07
CA ARG A 77 -5.09 -2.22 -22.50
C ARG A 77 -4.50 -1.66 -21.21
N ALA A 78 -3.96 -2.53 -20.34
CA ALA A 78 -3.23 -2.10 -19.17
C ALA A 78 -2.00 -1.25 -19.56
N ALA A 79 -1.20 -1.73 -20.53
CA ALA A 79 -0.01 -1.02 -21.00
C ALA A 79 -0.35 0.31 -21.69
N GLU A 80 -1.47 0.41 -22.42
CA GLU A 80 -1.94 1.65 -23.02
C GLU A 80 -2.27 2.71 -21.96
N ILE A 81 -3.04 2.34 -20.94
CA ILE A 81 -3.42 3.25 -19.85
C ILE A 81 -2.18 3.75 -19.09
N VAL A 82 -1.24 2.85 -18.80
CA VAL A 82 0.03 3.21 -18.13
C VAL A 82 0.86 4.14 -19.01
N ARG A 83 1.07 3.80 -20.28
CA ARG A 83 1.84 4.65 -21.22
C ARG A 83 1.21 6.03 -21.39
N ALA A 84 -0.12 6.11 -21.47
CA ALA A 84 -0.82 7.39 -21.60
C ALA A 84 -0.65 8.26 -20.34
N THR A 85 -0.57 7.65 -19.16
CA THR A 85 -0.28 8.36 -17.90
C THR A 85 1.18 8.79 -17.84
N GLN A 86 2.11 7.89 -18.16
CA GLN A 86 3.55 8.19 -18.22
C GLN A 86 3.86 9.33 -19.20
N ALA A 87 3.24 9.34 -20.38
CA ALA A 87 3.41 10.40 -21.36
C ALA A 87 2.92 11.77 -20.83
N ALA A 88 1.83 11.80 -20.07
CA ALA A 88 1.29 13.03 -19.48
C ALA A 88 2.16 13.59 -18.34
N PHE A 89 2.91 12.73 -17.64
CA PHE A 89 3.71 13.10 -16.47
C PHE A 89 5.19 12.71 -16.59
N ALA A 90 5.73 12.70 -17.82
CA ALA A 90 7.06 12.17 -18.12
C ALA A 90 8.17 12.75 -17.21
N SER A 91 8.14 14.06 -16.94
CA SER A 91 9.11 14.73 -16.07
C SER A 91 9.16 14.21 -14.62
N TYR A 92 8.12 13.50 -14.17
CA TYR A 92 7.98 13.01 -12.79
C TYR A 92 7.95 11.47 -12.70
N MET A 93 7.84 10.79 -13.84
CA MET A 93 7.71 9.33 -13.91
C MET A 93 8.87 8.66 -14.65
N ASP A 94 9.66 9.41 -15.42
CA ASP A 94 10.86 8.89 -16.08
C ASP A 94 12.02 8.85 -15.07
N PRO A 95 12.57 7.66 -14.73
CA PRO A 95 13.69 7.52 -13.80
C PRO A 95 14.99 8.17 -14.30
N HIS A 96 15.09 8.48 -15.60
CA HIS A 96 16.21 9.25 -16.15
C HIS A 96 16.07 10.76 -15.92
N LEU A 97 14.85 11.24 -15.68
CA LEU A 97 14.54 12.66 -15.48
C LEU A 97 14.30 13.02 -14.00
N SER A 98 13.80 12.07 -13.20
CA SER A 98 13.62 12.24 -11.76
C SER A 98 14.19 11.08 -10.96
N ARG A 99 15.02 11.40 -9.97
CA ARG A 99 15.61 10.43 -9.04
C ARG A 99 14.55 9.72 -8.18
N LEU A 100 13.42 10.38 -7.92
CA LEU A 100 12.29 9.85 -7.14
C LEU A 100 11.08 9.63 -8.05
N ALA A 101 11.32 9.17 -9.29
CA ALA A 101 10.26 8.94 -10.25
C ALA A 101 9.14 8.07 -9.65
N ILE A 102 7.90 8.52 -9.80
CA ILE A 102 6.72 7.77 -9.35
C ILE A 102 6.45 6.67 -10.37
N SER A 103 6.46 5.42 -9.93
CA SER A 103 6.11 4.27 -10.77
C SER A 103 4.60 3.98 -10.72
N ILE A 104 4.07 3.44 -11.82
CA ILE A 104 2.71 2.87 -11.85
C ILE A 104 2.82 1.44 -12.32
N THR A 105 2.22 0.53 -11.53
CA THR A 105 2.01 -0.85 -11.90
C THR A 105 0.52 -1.08 -12.00
N LEU A 106 0.04 -1.35 -13.21
CA LEU A 106 -1.34 -1.71 -13.50
C LEU A 106 -1.34 -3.12 -14.05
N ARG A 107 -1.98 -4.04 -13.33
CA ARG A 107 -2.01 -5.47 -13.68
C ARG A 107 -3.43 -6.02 -13.68
N SER A 108 -3.62 -7.08 -14.46
CA SER A 108 -4.87 -7.83 -14.45
C SER A 108 -5.06 -8.61 -13.17
N CYS A 109 -6.33 -8.79 -12.82
CA CYS A 109 -6.77 -9.78 -11.85
C CYS A 109 -6.39 -11.19 -12.31
N SER A 110 -5.63 -11.90 -11.49
CA SER A 110 -5.05 -13.22 -11.81
C SER A 110 -5.80 -14.39 -11.17
N CYS A 111 -6.62 -14.15 -10.14
CA CYS A 111 -7.34 -15.19 -9.42
C CYS A 111 -8.69 -14.74 -8.86
N ALA A 112 -9.52 -15.69 -8.44
CA ALA A 112 -10.86 -15.42 -7.92
C ALA A 112 -10.86 -14.49 -6.69
N THR A 113 -9.84 -14.58 -5.83
CA THR A 113 -9.70 -13.69 -4.67
C THR A 113 -9.39 -12.25 -5.08
N GLU A 114 -8.64 -12.03 -6.16
CA GLU A 114 -8.47 -10.69 -6.71
C GLU A 114 -9.77 -10.19 -7.34
N THR A 115 -10.57 -11.05 -7.96
CA THR A 115 -11.91 -10.66 -8.45
C THR A 115 -12.82 -10.24 -7.29
N GLN A 116 -12.77 -10.97 -6.17
CA GLN A 116 -13.49 -10.63 -4.95
C GLN A 116 -13.03 -9.29 -4.36
N LEU A 117 -11.71 -9.03 -4.35
CA LEU A 117 -11.14 -7.74 -3.95
C LEU A 117 -11.76 -6.58 -4.74
N LEU A 118 -11.95 -6.72 -6.06
CA LEU A 118 -12.54 -5.65 -6.89
C LEU A 118 -13.99 -5.34 -6.49
N GLY A 119 -14.73 -6.33 -5.96
CA GLY A 119 -16.10 -6.16 -5.46
C GLY A 119 -16.19 -5.71 -4.00
N GLU A 120 -15.19 -6.05 -3.18
CA GLU A 120 -15.16 -5.75 -1.73
C GLU A 120 -14.28 -4.54 -1.37
N GLY A 121 -13.69 -3.89 -2.37
CA GLY A 121 -12.88 -2.69 -2.20
C GLY A 121 -13.65 -1.54 -1.53
N LEU A 122 -12.95 -0.77 -0.71
CA LEU A 122 -13.51 0.37 0.00
C LEU A 122 -13.47 1.60 -0.93
N THR A 123 -14.63 2.11 -1.33
CA THR A 123 -14.72 3.39 -2.07
C THR A 123 -14.62 4.56 -1.10
N LEU A 124 -13.53 5.32 -1.18
CA LEU A 124 -13.28 6.50 -0.36
C LEU A 124 -12.74 7.65 -1.22
N PRO A 125 -13.00 8.93 -0.82
CA PRO A 125 -12.38 10.06 -1.48
C PRO A 125 -10.87 10.04 -1.21
N TRP A 126 -10.08 9.98 -2.27
CA TRP A 126 -8.62 10.00 -2.22
C TRP A 126 -8.06 10.98 -3.25
N PHE A 127 -7.16 11.88 -2.83
CA PHE A 127 -6.63 12.96 -3.67
C PHE A 127 -7.69 13.78 -4.45
N GLY A 128 -8.90 13.89 -3.89
CA GLY A 128 -10.03 14.62 -4.48
C GLY A 128 -10.90 13.83 -5.46
N VAL A 129 -10.65 12.52 -5.65
CA VAL A 129 -11.49 11.63 -6.49
C VAL A 129 -11.97 10.43 -5.69
N PRO A 130 -13.16 9.86 -5.96
CA PRO A 130 -13.53 8.57 -5.40
C PRO A 130 -12.59 7.49 -5.93
N ALA A 131 -11.95 6.73 -5.04
CA ALA A 131 -11.08 5.63 -5.42
C ALA A 131 -11.45 4.36 -4.64
N ARG A 132 -11.33 3.21 -5.31
CA ARG A 132 -11.49 1.89 -4.68
C ARG A 132 -10.16 1.43 -4.13
N LEU A 133 -10.06 1.30 -2.81
CA LEU A 133 -8.85 0.90 -2.10
C LEU A 133 -9.06 -0.51 -1.54
N ALA A 134 -8.02 -1.34 -1.57
CA ALA A 134 -8.07 -2.66 -0.95
C ALA A 134 -8.28 -2.56 0.56
N SER A 135 -9.10 -3.46 1.11
CA SER A 135 -9.23 -3.62 2.56
C SER A 135 -7.94 -4.20 3.15
N ALA A 136 -7.71 -3.97 4.45
CA ALA A 136 -6.63 -4.57 5.22
C ALA A 136 -6.46 -6.08 4.99
N GLU A 137 -7.56 -6.85 4.95
CA GLU A 137 -7.48 -8.31 4.76
C GLU A 137 -6.95 -8.69 3.37
N HIS A 138 -7.42 -8.02 2.32
CA HIS A 138 -6.94 -8.26 0.96
C HIS A 138 -5.51 -7.78 0.75
N LEU A 139 -5.09 -6.67 1.38
CA LEU A 139 -3.70 -6.24 1.38
C LEU A 139 -2.79 -7.28 2.04
N LEU A 140 -3.16 -7.77 3.22
CA LEU A 140 -2.39 -8.78 3.92
C LEU A 140 -2.35 -10.10 3.13
N TRP A 141 -3.49 -10.52 2.57
CA TRP A 141 -3.55 -11.68 1.68
C TRP A 141 -2.60 -11.51 0.50
N LEU A 142 -2.65 -10.37 -0.21
CA LEU A 142 -1.83 -10.10 -1.39
C LEU A 142 -0.33 -10.18 -1.06
N TRP A 143 0.12 -9.53 0.02
CA TRP A 143 1.53 -9.54 0.43
C TRP A 143 2.00 -10.90 0.98
N CYS A 144 1.08 -11.72 1.49
CA CYS A 144 1.40 -13.11 1.84
C CYS A 144 1.46 -14.00 0.60
N HIS A 145 0.65 -13.73 -0.42
CA HIS A 145 0.56 -14.53 -1.64
C HIS A 145 1.70 -14.22 -2.62
N THR A 146 2.05 -12.94 -2.75
CA THR A 146 3.08 -12.43 -3.66
C THR A 146 4.37 -12.08 -2.90
N GLU A 147 5.52 -12.28 -3.54
CA GLU A 147 6.81 -11.89 -2.95
C GLU A 147 7.24 -10.52 -3.47
N GLY A 148 7.56 -9.62 -2.53
CA GLY A 148 8.01 -8.26 -2.82
C GLY A 148 8.88 -7.74 -1.67
N PRO A 149 9.79 -6.78 -1.95
CA PRO A 149 10.82 -6.35 -1.01
C PRO A 149 10.26 -5.80 0.30
N ASP A 150 9.12 -5.10 0.24
CA ASP A 150 8.50 -4.47 1.42
C ASP A 150 7.33 -5.29 2.00
N HIS A 151 6.93 -6.39 1.36
CA HIS A 151 5.72 -7.13 1.73
C HIS A 151 5.76 -7.64 3.17
N ALA A 152 6.90 -8.19 3.60
CA ALA A 152 7.04 -8.72 4.96
C ALA A 152 6.95 -7.61 6.03
N MET A 153 7.54 -6.44 5.75
CA MET A 153 7.50 -5.28 6.65
C MET A 153 6.09 -4.71 6.73
N ASN A 154 5.44 -4.48 5.58
CA ASN A 154 4.11 -3.90 5.50
C ASN A 154 3.06 -4.83 6.12
N ALA A 155 3.17 -6.15 5.88
CA ALA A 155 2.31 -7.15 6.50
C ALA A 155 2.43 -7.14 8.03
N ALA A 156 3.66 -7.07 8.57
CA ALA A 156 3.87 -7.00 10.01
C ALA A 156 3.32 -5.71 10.62
N ALA A 157 3.50 -4.56 9.95
CA ALA A 157 2.97 -3.27 10.40
C ALA A 157 1.44 -3.27 10.40
N LEU A 158 0.82 -3.79 9.35
CA LEU A 158 -0.64 -3.89 9.22
C LEU A 158 -1.25 -4.79 10.30
N ILE A 159 -0.61 -5.91 10.65
CA ILE A 159 -1.02 -6.77 11.76
C ILE A 159 -0.85 -6.06 13.11
N ALA A 160 0.28 -5.37 13.32
CA ALA A 160 0.54 -4.64 14.56
C ALA A 160 -0.46 -3.49 14.78
N GLY A 161 -0.98 -2.89 13.70
CA GLY A 161 -2.04 -1.87 13.75
C GLY A 161 -3.41 -2.39 14.23
N GLY A 162 -3.60 -3.72 14.30
CA GLY A 162 -4.80 -4.34 14.88
C GLY A 162 -6.08 -4.19 14.05
N THR A 163 -5.97 -3.79 12.79
CA THR A 163 -7.11 -3.52 11.89
C THR A 163 -7.55 -4.74 11.08
N VAL A 164 -6.76 -5.82 11.09
CA VAL A 164 -6.96 -7.00 10.25
C VAL A 164 -7.70 -8.12 10.98
N ASP A 165 -8.73 -8.68 10.36
CA ASP A 165 -9.26 -10.00 10.74
C ASP A 165 -8.37 -11.13 10.20
N LEU A 166 -7.47 -11.62 11.05
CA LEU A 166 -6.56 -12.74 10.70
C LEU A 166 -7.29 -14.04 10.35
N HIS A 167 -8.49 -14.28 10.88
CA HIS A 167 -9.25 -15.48 10.53
C HIS A 167 -9.77 -15.41 9.10
N ARG A 168 -10.20 -14.22 8.67
CA ARG A 168 -10.58 -13.98 7.28
C ARG A 168 -9.39 -14.13 6.33
N VAL A 169 -8.23 -13.55 6.67
CA VAL A 169 -7.01 -13.70 5.85
C VAL A 169 -6.58 -15.16 5.73
N GLN A 170 -6.61 -15.93 6.82
CA GLN A 170 -6.32 -17.36 6.77
C GLN A 170 -7.28 -18.13 5.84
N ARG A 171 -8.55 -17.74 5.79
CA ARG A 171 -9.54 -18.35 4.89
C ARG A 171 -9.20 -18.01 3.43
N LEU A 172 -8.98 -16.74 3.11
CA LEU A 172 -8.59 -16.30 1.77
C LEU A 172 -7.33 -17.02 1.28
N LEU A 173 -6.32 -17.14 2.14
CA LEU A 173 -5.09 -17.86 1.80
C LEU A 173 -5.32 -19.34 1.53
N ARG A 174 -6.24 -20.01 2.24
CA ARG A 174 -6.56 -21.43 1.99
C ARG A 174 -7.30 -21.65 0.67
N GLU A 175 -8.03 -20.64 0.20
CA GLU A 175 -8.73 -20.69 -1.08
C GLU A 175 -7.78 -20.53 -2.26
N THR A 176 -6.58 -19.96 -2.03
CA THR A 176 -5.61 -19.64 -3.08
C THR A 176 -4.25 -20.34 -2.96
N ASP A 177 -3.93 -20.96 -1.82
CA ASP A 177 -2.65 -21.66 -1.66
C ASP A 177 -2.67 -22.97 -2.46
N ASP A 178 -1.68 -23.09 -3.33
CA ASP A 178 -1.24 -24.39 -3.83
C ASP A 178 -0.45 -25.16 -2.75
N ILE A 179 -0.13 -26.41 -3.04
CA ILE A 179 0.43 -27.46 -2.16
C ILE A 179 1.65 -27.01 -1.31
N GLU A 180 2.34 -25.92 -1.66
CA GLU A 180 3.60 -25.48 -1.03
C GLU A 180 3.46 -24.69 0.29
N GLU A 181 2.26 -24.38 0.79
CA GLU A 181 2.01 -23.64 2.06
C GLU A 181 2.84 -22.34 2.24
N SER A 182 3.37 -21.79 1.15
CA SER A 182 4.35 -20.70 1.19
C SER A 182 3.68 -19.42 1.72
N SER A 183 2.43 -19.16 1.32
CA SER A 183 1.67 -18.00 1.77
C SER A 183 1.30 -18.10 3.25
N GLN A 184 0.89 -19.28 3.73
CA GLN A 184 0.65 -19.53 5.15
C GLN A 184 1.93 -19.33 5.99
N ARG A 185 3.09 -19.78 5.49
CA ARG A 185 4.37 -19.54 6.16
C ARG A 185 4.69 -18.05 6.26
N ARG A 186 4.48 -17.28 5.17
CA ARG A 186 4.67 -15.82 5.18
C ARG A 186 3.75 -15.13 6.18
N LEU A 187 2.48 -15.53 6.27
CA LEU A 187 1.55 -15.03 7.28
C LEU A 187 2.05 -15.30 8.72
N ARG A 188 2.49 -16.53 9.01
CA ARG A 188 3.04 -16.89 10.35
C ARG A 188 4.26 -16.03 10.70
N LEU A 189 5.14 -15.77 9.73
CA LEU A 189 6.30 -14.90 9.93
C LEU A 189 5.89 -13.44 10.17
N ALA A 190 4.93 -12.91 9.41
CA ALA A 190 4.41 -11.56 9.60
C ALA A 190 3.78 -11.37 10.99
N ILE A 191 3.01 -12.35 11.47
CA ILE A 191 2.47 -12.37 12.85
C ILE A 191 3.60 -12.36 13.87
N GLY A 192 4.62 -13.21 13.71
CA GLY A 192 5.79 -13.25 14.60
C GLY A 192 6.51 -11.91 14.67
N ASN A 193 6.74 -11.28 13.52
CA ASN A 193 7.39 -9.97 13.43
C ASN A 193 6.54 -8.85 14.07
N ALA A 194 5.22 -8.87 13.89
CA ALA A 194 4.30 -7.91 14.52
C ALA A 194 4.35 -8.00 16.05
N VAL A 195 4.38 -9.23 16.59
CA VAL A 195 4.50 -9.47 18.04
C VAL A 195 5.84 -8.99 18.58
N LEU A 196 6.95 -9.25 17.87
CA LEU A 196 8.27 -8.78 18.30
C LEU A 196 8.39 -7.26 18.28
N SER A 197 7.83 -6.61 17.26
CA SER A 197 7.80 -5.15 17.13
C SER A 197 7.02 -4.47 18.27
N THR A 198 5.85 -5.02 18.62
CA THR A 198 5.02 -4.52 19.72
C THR A 198 5.68 -4.72 21.09
N VAL A 199 6.39 -5.84 21.31
CA VAL A 199 7.16 -6.09 22.54
C VAL A 199 8.38 -5.17 22.65
N SER A 200 9.07 -4.93 21.54
CA SER A 200 10.23 -4.01 21.47
C SER A 200 9.82 -2.57 21.77
N SER A 201 8.77 -2.07 21.12
CA SER A 201 8.24 -0.72 21.35
C SER A 201 7.73 -0.52 22.78
N PHE A 202 7.09 -1.54 23.38
CA PHE A 202 6.72 -1.50 24.80
C PHE A 202 7.95 -1.42 25.72
N SER A 203 9.00 -2.18 25.42
CA SER A 203 10.24 -2.17 26.21
C SER A 203 10.94 -0.81 26.13
N GLN A 204 11.07 -0.25 24.92
CA GLN A 204 11.61 1.08 24.70
C GLN A 204 10.80 2.16 25.44
N PHE A 205 9.47 2.11 25.37
CA PHE A 205 8.61 3.05 26.10
C PHE A 205 8.81 2.95 27.62
N MET A 206 8.97 1.73 28.15
CA MET A 206 9.25 1.52 29.58
C MET A 206 10.65 2.00 29.98
N ASP A 207 11.63 1.85 29.10
CA ASP A 207 13.00 2.34 29.31
C ASP A 207 13.06 3.87 29.25
N GLU A 208 12.40 4.50 28.29
CA GLU A 208 12.24 5.96 28.20
C GLU A 208 11.51 6.52 29.43
N ARG A 209 10.47 5.83 29.90
CA ARG A 209 9.77 6.20 31.12
C ARG A 209 10.66 6.06 32.36
N ARG A 210 11.49 5.01 32.43
CA ARG A 210 12.48 4.86 33.52
C ARG A 210 13.53 5.97 33.47
N ALA A 211 14.04 6.32 32.29
CA ALA A 211 15.00 7.41 32.12
C ALA A 211 14.43 8.77 32.54
N ARG A 212 13.15 9.06 32.20
CA ARG A 212 12.45 10.28 32.65
C ARG A 212 12.19 10.34 34.16
N LEU A 213 12.17 9.18 34.82
CA LEU A 213 12.00 9.05 36.26
C LEU A 213 13.34 8.95 36.99
N ASP A 214 14.47 8.93 36.27
CA ASP A 214 15.80 8.98 36.87
C ASP A 214 16.07 10.41 37.38
N PRO A 215 16.26 10.60 38.71
CA PRO A 215 16.51 11.92 39.28
C PRO A 215 17.84 12.58 38.82
N ASN A 216 18.70 11.85 38.08
CA ASN A 216 19.95 12.38 37.53
C ASN A 216 19.88 12.73 36.03
N CYS A 217 18.73 12.58 35.37
CA CYS A 217 18.61 12.88 33.95
C CYS A 217 18.51 14.40 33.72
N VAL A 218 19.61 15.02 33.30
CA VAL A 218 19.61 16.42 32.82
C VAL A 218 19.18 16.40 31.35
N PRO A 219 18.10 17.08 30.95
CA PRO A 219 17.71 17.16 29.55
C PRO A 219 18.78 17.94 28.77
N VAL A 220 19.24 17.37 27.66
CA VAL A 220 20.07 18.04 26.64
C VAL A 220 19.14 18.56 25.54
#